data_AF-A0A4Q5QYY1-F1
#
_entry.id   AF-A0A4Q5QYY1-F1
#
_cell.length_a   1.000
_cell.length_b   1.000
_cell.length_c   1.000
_cell.angle_alpha   90.00
_cell.angle_beta   90.00
_cell.angle_gamma   90.00
#
_symmetry.space_group_name_H-M   'P 1'
#
loop_
_entity.id
_entity.type
_entity.pdbx_description
1 polymer ?
#
loop_
_entity_poly.entity_id
_entity_poly.type
_entity_poly.pdbx_seq_one_letter_code
_entity_poly.pdbx_strand_id
1 'polypeptide(L)'
;YLPGVAKTHSLVLNTAFQARDTLRKAGFSNSFPFSRGYIAENYHHMFKLGVNYHLPLVYPDFGIASIVYFQRIRANLFYDFTRINDFASNGRFVAGNFRSVGAELFFDTKWWNQQPASFGIRYSHLLDAENQNASPHQWGFILPLDLLAR
;
A
#
# COMPACT_ATOMS: atom_id res chain seq x y z
N TYR A 1 -9.52 -2.87 12.69
CA TYR A 1 -8.38 -3.72 13.10
C TYR A 1 -8.93 -4.85 13.94
N LEU A 2 -8.62 -6.09 13.56
CA LEU A 2 -8.95 -7.28 14.33
C LEU A 2 -7.70 -7.71 15.13
N PRO A 3 -7.86 -8.33 16.31
CA PRO A 3 -6.74 -8.93 17.02
C PRO A 3 -6.03 -9.93 16.10
N GLY A 4 -4.70 -9.86 16.04
CA GLY A 4 -3.89 -10.81 15.28
C GLY A 4 -3.79 -12.18 15.98
N VAL A 5 -3.08 -13.11 15.34
CA VAL A 5 -2.90 -14.48 15.87
C VAL A 5 -2.02 -14.50 17.13
N ALA A 6 -1.10 -13.54 17.28
CA ALA A 6 -0.22 -13.42 18.43
C ALA A 6 -0.38 -12.07 19.14
N LYS A 7 0.07 -12.00 20.41
CA LYS A 7 0.08 -10.76 21.20
C LYS A 7 0.83 -9.68 20.42
N THR A 8 0.29 -8.47 20.34
CA THR A 8 0.84 -7.31 19.62
C THR A 8 0.77 -7.35 18.08
N HIS A 9 0.23 -8.42 17.49
CA HIS A 9 -0.06 -8.47 16.05
C HIS A 9 -1.44 -7.89 15.77
N SER A 10 -1.63 -7.33 14.56
CA SER A 10 -2.95 -6.87 14.12
C SER A 10 -3.25 -7.28 12.69
N LEU A 11 -4.50 -7.67 12.47
CA LEU A 11 -5.04 -7.99 11.15
C LEU A 11 -5.95 -6.86 10.69
N VAL A 12 -5.78 -6.42 9.44
CA VAL A 12 -6.55 -5.32 8.86
C VAL A 12 -7.10 -5.76 7.52
N LEU A 13 -8.40 -5.62 7.38
CA LEU A 13 -9.10 -5.84 6.13
C LEU A 13 -9.52 -4.47 5.58
N ASN A 14 -9.18 -4.22 4.33
CA ASN A 14 -9.51 -2.99 3.62
C ASN A 14 -10.31 -3.35 2.37
N THR A 15 -11.37 -2.62 2.10
CA THR A 15 -12.15 -2.78 0.87
C THR A 15 -12.42 -1.42 0.25
N ALA A 16 -12.47 -1.35 -1.07
CA ALA A 16 -12.82 -0.15 -1.80
C ALA A 16 -13.68 -0.53 -3.01
N PHE A 17 -14.69 0.27 -3.29
CA PHE A 17 -15.57 0.10 -4.45
C PHE A 17 -15.77 1.46 -5.12
N GLN A 18 -15.70 1.46 -6.44
CA GLN A 18 -15.95 2.62 -7.27
C GLN A 18 -16.88 2.23 -8.41
N ALA A 19 -17.94 3.02 -8.58
CA ALA A 19 -18.82 2.98 -9.73
C ALA A 19 -19.04 4.39 -10.24
N ARG A 20 -18.98 4.57 -11.56
CA ARG A 20 -19.09 5.88 -12.20
C ARG A 20 -19.96 5.82 -13.44
N ASP A 21 -20.88 6.76 -13.56
CA ASP A 21 -21.72 6.90 -14.75
C ASP A 21 -20.88 7.36 -15.97
N THR A 22 -21.08 6.70 -17.11
CA THR A 22 -20.41 6.95 -18.39
C THR A 22 -21.07 8.09 -19.19
N LEU A 23 -22.29 8.52 -18.83
CA LEU A 23 -23.08 9.50 -19.58
C LEU A 23 -22.51 10.93 -19.57
N ARG A 24 -21.64 11.26 -18.60
CA ARG A 24 -20.94 12.55 -18.55
C ARG A 24 -19.43 12.33 -18.62
N LYS A 25 -18.82 12.74 -19.73
CA LYS A 25 -17.35 12.80 -19.99
C LYS A 25 -16.58 13.75 -19.07
N ALA A 26 -16.97 13.92 -17.81
CA ALA A 26 -16.14 14.64 -16.86
C ALA A 26 -14.88 13.79 -16.58
N GLY A 27 -13.70 14.38 -16.53
CA GLY A 27 -12.49 13.70 -16.06
C GLY A 27 -12.21 14.16 -14.65
N PHE A 28 -12.56 13.38 -13.63
CA PHE A 28 -12.12 13.68 -12.26
C PHE A 28 -10.88 12.84 -11.95
N SER A 29 -9.95 13.42 -11.17
CA SER A 29 -8.85 12.65 -10.61
C SER A 29 -9.42 11.58 -9.68
N ASN A 30 -8.87 10.38 -9.78
CA ASN A 30 -9.32 9.25 -9.00
C ASN A 30 -8.29 8.93 -7.90
N SER A 31 -8.74 8.88 -6.65
CA SER A 31 -7.94 8.49 -5.48
C SER A 31 -8.17 7.02 -5.08
N PHE A 32 -8.74 6.19 -5.96
CA PHE A 32 -8.97 4.78 -5.69
C PHE A 32 -7.69 4.08 -5.26
N PRO A 33 -7.67 3.44 -4.08
CA PRO A 33 -6.45 2.89 -3.51
C PRO A 33 -6.13 1.55 -4.18
N PHE A 34 -5.59 1.55 -5.39
CA PHE A 34 -5.34 0.35 -6.22
C PHE A 34 -4.43 -0.71 -5.54
N SER A 35 -4.34 -1.91 -6.11
CA SER A 35 -3.42 -2.96 -5.60
C SER A 35 -1.97 -2.46 -5.63
N ARG A 36 -1.26 -2.61 -4.51
CA ARG A 36 0.12 -2.11 -4.37
C ARG A 36 1.04 -2.68 -5.45
N GLY A 37 1.90 -1.82 -6.00
CA GLY A 37 2.90 -2.17 -7.02
C GLY A 37 2.42 -2.04 -8.46
N TYR A 38 1.11 -1.97 -8.70
CA TYR A 38 0.57 -1.66 -10.03
C TYR A 38 0.43 -0.16 -10.24
N ILE A 39 0.44 0.25 -11.51
CA ILE A 39 0.07 1.61 -11.90
C ILE A 39 -1.45 1.73 -11.77
N ALA A 40 -1.90 2.72 -11.01
CA ALA A 40 -3.32 2.97 -10.81
C ALA A 40 -3.92 3.58 -12.08
N GLU A 41 -4.83 2.84 -12.70
CA GLU A 41 -5.60 3.30 -13.85
C GLU A 41 -7.03 3.63 -13.42
N ASN A 42 -7.63 4.62 -14.08
CA ASN A 42 -8.95 5.11 -13.71
C ASN A 42 -10.03 4.48 -14.60
N TYR A 43 -10.71 3.47 -14.06
CA TYR A 43 -11.87 2.85 -14.68
C TYR A 43 -13.16 3.31 -13.99
N HIS A 44 -14.29 3.22 -14.67
CA HIS A 44 -15.61 3.52 -14.11
C HIS A 44 -15.96 2.55 -13.00
N HIS A 45 -15.75 1.24 -13.21
CA HIS A 45 -16.13 0.19 -12.26
C HIS A 45 -14.91 -0.57 -11.74
N MET A 46 -14.62 -0.40 -10.44
CA MET A 46 -13.46 -1.00 -9.79
C MET A 46 -13.82 -1.50 -8.40
N PHE A 47 -13.30 -2.67 -8.03
CA PHE A 47 -13.43 -3.21 -6.70
C PHE A 47 -12.07 -3.65 -6.18
N LYS A 48 -11.76 -3.35 -4.93
CA LYS A 48 -10.56 -3.83 -4.25
C LYS A 48 -10.91 -4.46 -2.91
N LEU A 49 -10.19 -5.53 -2.62
CA LEU A 49 -10.05 -6.12 -1.30
C LEU A 49 -8.55 -6.19 -0.94
N GLY A 50 -8.21 -5.90 0.30
CA GLY A 50 -6.84 -5.92 0.80
C GLY A 50 -6.78 -6.48 2.22
N VAL A 51 -5.74 -7.25 2.49
CA VAL A 51 -5.44 -7.85 3.79
C VAL A 51 -4.05 -7.38 4.20
N ASN A 52 -3.93 -6.91 5.44
CA ASN A 52 -2.65 -6.51 6.04
C ASN A 52 -2.49 -7.20 7.39
N TYR A 53 -1.30 -7.71 7.63
CA TYR A 53 -0.92 -8.35 8.89
C TYR A 53 0.31 -7.66 9.44
N HIS A 54 0.11 -6.82 10.45
CA HIS A 54 1.19 -6.08 11.10
C HIS A 54 1.81 -6.91 12.21
N LEU A 55 3.14 -6.98 12.19
CA LEU A 55 3.96 -7.69 13.16
C LEU A 55 5.09 -6.77 13.68
N PRO A 56 5.21 -6.57 15.01
CA PRO A 56 6.42 -5.98 15.56
C PRO A 56 7.55 -7.01 15.52
N LEU A 57 8.70 -6.66 14.95
CA LEU A 57 9.85 -7.57 14.86
C LEU A 57 10.75 -7.42 16.08
N VAL A 58 11.26 -6.22 16.30
CA VAL A 58 12.18 -5.91 17.39
C VAL A 58 12.01 -4.47 17.87
N TYR A 59 12.38 -4.24 19.13
CA TYR A 59 12.38 -2.94 19.79
C TYR A 59 13.82 -2.56 20.11
N PRO A 60 14.62 -2.17 19.10
CA PRO A 60 15.97 -1.72 19.34
C PRO A 60 15.88 -0.41 20.12
N ASP A 61 16.26 -0.42 21.39
CA ASP A 61 16.20 0.76 22.25
C ASP A 61 17.59 1.39 22.32
N PHE A 62 17.99 2.06 21.23
CA PHE A 62 19.31 2.72 21.16
C PHE A 62 19.27 4.01 20.35
N GLY A 63 20.13 4.96 20.75
CA GLY A 63 20.34 6.22 20.06
C GLY A 63 21.79 6.43 19.65
N ILE A 64 21.98 7.16 18.56
CA ILE A 64 23.30 7.57 18.07
C ILE A 64 23.46 9.07 18.34
N ALA A 65 24.41 9.40 19.22
CA ALA A 65 24.85 10.77 19.52
C ALA A 65 23.72 11.78 19.85
N SER A 66 22.58 11.31 20.38
CA SER A 66 21.37 12.12 20.61
C SER A 66 20.75 12.75 19.34
N ILE A 67 21.16 12.32 18.15
CA ILE A 67 20.65 12.83 16.87
C ILE A 67 19.54 11.92 16.36
N VAL A 68 19.75 10.60 16.37
CA VAL A 68 18.75 9.63 15.91
C VAL A 68 18.57 8.57 16.97
N TYR A 69 17.32 8.33 17.34
CA TYR A 69 16.91 7.28 18.25
C TYR A 69 16.07 6.25 17.50
N PHE A 70 16.49 4.99 17.50
CA PHE A 70 15.69 3.89 16.95
C PHE A 70 14.75 3.40 18.05
N GLN A 71 13.48 3.18 17.70
CA GLN A 71 12.48 2.72 18.66
C GLN A 71 12.02 1.30 18.34
N ARG A 72 11.64 1.09 17.07
CA ARG A 72 10.94 -0.12 16.65
C ARG A 72 11.23 -0.44 15.21
N ILE A 73 11.36 -1.74 14.94
CA ILE A 73 11.30 -2.29 13.59
C ILE A 73 10.02 -3.12 13.51
N ARG A 74 9.16 -2.78 12.54
CA ARG A 74 7.86 -3.41 12.34
C ARG A 74 7.79 -3.93 10.92
N ALA A 75 7.20 -5.09 10.72
CA ALA A 75 6.86 -5.59 9.40
C ALA A 75 5.34 -5.60 9.19
N ASN A 76 4.92 -5.53 7.94
CA ASN A 76 3.55 -5.72 7.51
C ASN A 76 3.54 -6.65 6.31
N LEU A 77 2.87 -7.79 6.42
CA LEU A 77 2.61 -8.66 5.29
C LEU A 77 1.28 -8.29 4.67
N PHE A 78 1.20 -8.31 3.34
CA PHE A 78 -0.03 -7.93 2.68
C PHE A 78 -0.38 -8.76 1.46
N TYR A 79 -1.68 -8.76 1.19
CA TYR A 79 -2.29 -9.26 -0.04
C TYR A 79 -3.36 -8.28 -0.51
N ASP A 80 -3.22 -7.77 -1.73
CA ASP A 80 -4.21 -6.92 -2.37
C ASP A 80 -4.78 -7.63 -3.61
N PHE A 81 -6.08 -7.52 -3.79
CA PHE A 81 -6.83 -7.98 -4.95
C PHE A 81 -7.67 -6.82 -5.47
N THR A 82 -7.43 -6.39 -6.69
CA THR A 82 -8.29 -5.43 -7.39
C THR A 82 -8.87 -6.09 -8.62
N ARG A 83 -10.18 -5.97 -8.81
CA ARG A 83 -10.89 -6.44 -9.99
C ARG A 83 -11.48 -5.25 -10.73
N ILE A 84 -11.28 -5.26 -12.03
CA ILE A 84 -11.84 -4.31 -12.97
C ILE A 84 -12.71 -5.11 -13.92
N ASN A 85 -13.95 -4.67 -14.10
CA ASN A 85 -14.89 -5.22 -15.08
C ASN A 85 -15.54 -4.03 -15.77
N ASP A 86 -14.89 -3.48 -16.79
CA ASP A 86 -15.35 -2.22 -17.36
C ASP A 86 -14.97 -2.04 -18.83
N PHE A 87 -15.55 -1.03 -19.47
CA PHE A 87 -15.14 -0.57 -20.79
C PHE A 87 -14.12 0.55 -20.64
N ALA A 88 -12.94 0.40 -21.23
CA ALA A 88 -11.99 1.49 -21.36
C ALA A 88 -12.61 2.63 -22.18
N SER A 89 -12.06 3.85 -22.08
CA SER A 89 -12.57 5.05 -22.77
C SER A 89 -12.71 4.92 -24.30
N ASN A 90 -12.09 3.91 -24.92
CA ASN A 90 -12.19 3.56 -26.33
C ASN A 90 -13.29 2.51 -26.65
N GLY A 91 -14.12 2.13 -25.67
CA GLY A 91 -15.18 1.13 -25.82
C GLY A 91 -14.69 -0.33 -25.77
N ARG A 92 -13.39 -0.58 -25.55
CA ARG A 92 -12.87 -1.95 -25.38
C ARG A 92 -13.20 -2.45 -23.98
N PHE A 93 -13.82 -3.63 -23.90
CA PHE A 93 -14.00 -4.31 -22.62
C PHE A 93 -12.64 -4.71 -22.04
N VAL A 94 -12.35 -4.23 -20.84
CA VAL A 94 -11.19 -4.56 -20.02
C VAL A 94 -11.70 -5.22 -18.75
N ALA A 95 -11.59 -6.54 -18.72
CA ALA A 95 -11.70 -7.32 -17.50
C ALA A 95 -10.31 -7.78 -17.09
N GLY A 96 -9.89 -7.43 -15.88
CA GLY A 96 -8.56 -7.72 -15.38
C GLY A 96 -8.58 -7.89 -13.87
N ASN A 97 -7.82 -8.88 -13.41
CA ASN A 97 -7.51 -9.03 -11.99
C ASN A 97 -6.09 -8.50 -11.77
N PHE A 98 -5.92 -7.73 -10.70
CA PHE A 98 -4.64 -7.16 -10.31
C PHE A 98 -4.36 -7.58 -8.88
N ARG A 99 -3.63 -8.67 -8.74
CA ARG A 99 -3.27 -9.23 -7.44
C ARG A 99 -1.83 -8.93 -7.11
N SER A 100 -1.58 -8.50 -5.89
CA SER A 100 -0.23 -8.35 -5.38
C SER A 100 -0.10 -8.87 -3.97
N VAL A 101 1.06 -9.45 -3.69
CA VAL A 101 1.44 -9.95 -2.37
C VAL A 101 2.80 -9.39 -2.03
N GLY A 102 3.03 -9.05 -0.78
CA GLY A 102 4.30 -8.45 -0.42
C GLY A 102 4.51 -8.23 1.06
N ALA A 103 5.61 -7.54 1.35
CA ALA A 103 6.02 -7.19 2.69
C ALA A 103 6.48 -5.74 2.73
N GLU A 104 6.18 -5.06 3.83
CA GLU A 104 6.67 -3.74 4.15
C GLU A 104 7.46 -3.83 5.45
N LEU A 105 8.63 -3.21 5.48
CA LEU A 105 9.47 -3.07 6.67
C LEU A 105 9.51 -1.60 7.06
N PHE A 106 9.14 -1.29 8.29
CA PHE A 106 9.09 0.04 8.85
C PHE A 106 10.12 0.20 9.96
N PHE A 107 10.78 1.35 9.95
CA PHE A 107 11.74 1.79 10.95
C PHE A 107 11.17 3.03 11.62
N ASP A 108 10.79 2.88 12.88
CA ASP A 108 10.32 4.01 13.70
C ASP A 108 11.52 4.64 14.40
N THR A 109 11.77 5.90 14.09
CA THR A 109 12.88 6.68 14.66
C THR A 109 12.39 7.98 15.28
N LYS A 110 13.19 8.56 16.19
CA LYS A 110 13.03 9.93 16.68
C LYS A 110 14.29 10.72 16.38
N TRP A 111 14.14 11.86 15.70
CA TRP A 111 15.24 12.73 15.33
C TRP A 111 15.32 13.89 16.33
N TRP A 112 16.53 14.24 16.75
CA TRP A 112 16.82 15.19 17.85
C TRP A 112 16.02 14.89 19.12
N ASN A 113 15.70 13.62 19.34
CA ASN A 113 14.85 13.13 20.43
C ASN A 113 13.44 13.76 20.51
N GLN A 114 13.00 14.51 19.49
CA GLN A 114 11.70 15.19 19.49
C GLN A 114 10.83 14.81 18.29
N GLN A 115 11.39 14.77 17.08
CA GLN A 115 10.60 14.57 15.87
C GLN A 115 10.45 13.08 15.56
N PRO A 116 9.26 12.48 15.70
CA PRO A 116 9.03 11.12 15.24
C PRO A 116 9.12 11.08 13.70
N ALA A 117 9.87 10.12 13.18
CA ALA A 117 9.98 9.87 11.75
C ALA A 117 9.93 8.36 11.50
N SER A 118 8.93 7.91 10.75
CA SER A 118 8.80 6.51 10.34
C SER A 118 8.99 6.41 8.83
N PHE A 119 10.00 5.65 8.43
CA PHE A 119 10.25 5.35 7.02
C PHE A 119 10.19 3.84 6.80
N GLY A 120 9.98 3.43 5.56
CA GLY A 120 9.88 2.01 5.26
C GLY A 120 10.29 1.63 3.85
N ILE A 121 10.52 0.34 3.69
CA ILE A 121 10.80 -0.28 2.40
C ILE A 121 9.65 -1.25 2.12
N ARG A 122 9.07 -1.16 0.93
CA ARG A 122 8.03 -2.04 0.44
C ARG A 122 8.60 -2.90 -0.67
N TYR A 123 8.37 -4.20 -0.56
CA TYR A 123 8.49 -5.13 -1.67
C TYR A 123 7.10 -5.65 -2.05
N SER A 124 6.77 -5.59 -3.34
CA SER A 124 5.50 -6.08 -3.89
C SER A 124 5.79 -7.05 -5.03
N HIS A 125 5.21 -8.24 -4.97
CA HIS A 125 5.19 -9.21 -6.04
C HIS A 125 3.85 -9.15 -6.77
N LEU A 126 3.89 -8.86 -8.07
CA LEU A 126 2.71 -8.73 -8.92
C LEU A 126 2.41 -10.10 -9.54
N LEU A 127 1.27 -10.68 -9.17
CA LEU A 127 0.86 -12.01 -9.65
C LEU A 127 0.28 -11.97 -11.07
N ASP A 128 -0.24 -10.80 -11.48
CA ASP A 128 -0.84 -10.56 -12.78
C ASP A 128 -0.05 -9.46 -13.52
N ALA A 129 1.29 -9.51 -13.43
CA ALA A 129 2.19 -8.48 -13.97
C ALA A 129 2.06 -8.29 -15.48
N GLU A 130 1.66 -9.34 -16.21
CA GLU A 130 1.37 -9.33 -17.64
C GLU A 130 0.28 -8.33 -18.03
N ASN A 131 -0.68 -8.06 -17.14
CA ASN A 131 -1.78 -7.12 -17.41
C ASN A 131 -1.30 -5.68 -17.63
N GLN A 132 -0.10 -5.32 -17.14
CA GLN A 132 0.51 -4.01 -17.36
C GLN A 132 1.88 -4.10 -18.05
N ASN A 133 2.28 -5.28 -18.53
CA ASN A 133 3.65 -5.55 -19.01
C ASN A 133 4.72 -5.05 -18.02
N ALA A 134 4.45 -5.18 -16.72
CA ALA A 134 5.31 -4.69 -15.65
C ALA A 134 6.27 -5.78 -15.18
N SER A 135 7.36 -5.39 -14.52
CA SER A 135 8.19 -6.34 -13.77
C SER A 135 7.37 -6.93 -12.62
N PRO A 136 7.36 -8.27 -12.43
CA PRO A 136 6.71 -8.91 -11.30
C PRO A 136 7.26 -8.48 -9.94
N HIS A 137 8.48 -7.92 -9.89
CA HIS A 137 9.15 -7.49 -8.67
C HIS A 137 9.18 -5.96 -8.62
N GLN A 138 8.47 -5.39 -7.65
CA GLN A 138 8.37 -3.95 -7.45
C GLN A 138 8.89 -3.57 -6.07
N TRP A 139 9.79 -2.58 -6.03
CA TRP A 139 10.34 -2.02 -4.80
C TRP A 139 9.85 -0.59 -4.64
N GLY A 140 9.52 -0.20 -3.41
CA GLY A 140 9.07 1.14 -3.08
C GLY A 140 9.65 1.62 -1.76
N PHE A 141 9.87 2.92 -1.66
CA PHE A 141 10.22 3.57 -0.41
C PHE A 141 8.97 4.27 0.16
N ILE A 142 8.74 4.10 1.46
CA ILE A 142 7.67 4.75 2.19
C ILE A 142 8.28 5.90 2.97
N LEU A 143 7.92 7.11 2.56
CA LEU A 143 8.42 8.33 3.18
C LEU A 143 7.63 8.69 4.44
N PRO A 144 8.30 9.24 5.47
CA PRO A 144 7.62 9.85 6.61
C PRO A 144 6.87 11.09 6.13
N LEU A 145 5.54 11.00 6.11
CA LEU A 145 4.69 12.13 5.71
C LEU A 145 4.81 13.31 6.70
N ASP A 146 5.13 13.02 7.97
CA ASP A 146 5.33 14.02 9.03
C ASP A 146 6.55 14.93 8.81
N LEU A 147 7.47 14.57 7.91
CA LEU A 147 8.61 15.42 7.52
C LEU A 147 8.32 16.29 6.29
N LEU A 148 7.25 16.01 5.55
CA LEU A 148 6.93 16.64 4.26
C LEU A 148 5.79 17.67 4.37
N ALA A 149 4.94 17.57 5.39
CA ALA A 149 3.90 18.54 5.66
C ALA A 149 4.48 19.75 6.41
N ARG A 150 4.63 20.87 5.71
CA ARG A 150 4.88 22.20 6.30
C ARG A 150 3.95 23.22 5.66
#